data_AF-A0A829HYD1-F1
#
_entry.id   AF-A0A829HYD1-F1
#
_cell.length_a   1.000
_cell.length_b   1.000
_cell.length_c   1.000
_cell.angle_alpha   90.00
_cell.angle_beta   90.00
_cell.angle_gamma   90.00
#
_symmetry.space_group_name_H-M   'P 1'
#
loop_
_entity.id
_entity.type
_entity.pdbx_description
1 polymer ?
#
loop_
_entity_poly.entity_id
_entity_poly.type
_entity_poly.pdbx_seq_one_letter_code
_entity_poly.pdbx_strand_id
1 'polypeptide(L)'
;MIKHLTRRATVALVVAAAAISPAAYPAVADTATPLNGLFALTPGSCAEGRATGSYFRMILPAGDASGPYLANGDSTCSDNTVTLLAPGTDGGLKSGEYQPQPASAFDGNGNAVSGSITQPVKFYGVGFATASNQTDPQTGQGTSTPQITVSGDKLGGDLSAFGVTWNNQVFNQGAPKPGGALPGKTTPVTGTYDRNSGAFILEWTSQIVGGPFNDFTGLWHLVGKVGGAPGGAAAAPPPAPAPGAPPPPADAPPAAAAPVAPAPGQVVVQAGQQFASPPPLSAGQQLIALPVDDNPRTVTPPWVIALLVFVAIGGGILFVVGERIFSRGR
;
A
#
# COMPACT_ATOMS: atom_id res chain seq x y z
N MET A 1 78.11 -18.97 -59.36
CA MET A 1 78.90 -18.31 -58.30
C MET A 1 77.96 -17.71 -57.26
N ILE A 2 77.89 -18.39 -56.11
CA ILE A 2 77.66 -17.93 -54.72
C ILE A 2 77.10 -16.50 -54.51
N LYS A 3 75.92 -16.38 -53.88
CA LYS A 3 75.75 -15.85 -52.49
C LYS A 3 74.29 -16.00 -51.98
N HIS A 4 74.18 -16.59 -50.79
CA HIS A 4 72.99 -16.76 -49.95
C HIS A 4 72.38 -15.41 -49.50
N LEU A 5 71.07 -15.34 -49.21
CA LEU A 5 70.52 -15.25 -47.83
C LEU A 5 68.98 -15.05 -47.80
N THR A 6 68.29 -16.08 -47.31
CA THR A 6 67.12 -16.14 -46.41
C THR A 6 66.25 -14.89 -46.15
N ARG A 7 64.91 -15.05 -46.28
CA ARG A 7 63.94 -14.53 -45.28
C ARG A 7 62.55 -15.19 -45.39
N ARG A 8 62.34 -16.14 -44.47
CA ARG A 8 61.13 -16.48 -43.69
C ARG A 8 59.75 -16.30 -44.34
N ALA A 9 59.13 -17.43 -44.66
CA ALA A 9 57.68 -17.56 -44.82
C ALA A 9 56.98 -17.47 -43.45
N THR A 10 55.95 -16.64 -43.35
CA THR A 10 54.98 -16.68 -42.26
C THR A 10 53.63 -17.05 -42.88
N VAL A 11 53.24 -18.31 -42.72
CA VAL A 11 51.89 -18.79 -43.05
C VAL A 11 50.99 -18.33 -41.91
N ALA A 12 50.11 -17.37 -42.17
CA ALA A 12 49.06 -16.99 -41.24
C ALA A 12 47.95 -18.05 -41.30
N LEU A 13 47.86 -18.86 -40.25
CA LEU A 13 46.77 -19.80 -40.03
C LEU A 13 45.51 -19.00 -39.64
N VAL A 14 44.59 -18.80 -40.57
CA VAL A 14 43.26 -18.25 -40.26
C VAL A 14 42.42 -19.37 -39.66
N VAL A 15 42.32 -19.40 -38.33
CA VAL A 15 41.35 -20.23 -37.63
C VAL A 15 39.99 -19.54 -37.71
N ALA A 16 39.13 -20.02 -38.60
CA ALA A 16 37.72 -19.61 -38.62
C ALA A 16 37.01 -20.22 -37.41
N ALA A 17 36.89 -19.45 -36.32
CA ALA A 17 36.00 -19.79 -35.22
C ALA A 17 34.56 -19.57 -35.69
N ALA A 18 33.85 -20.67 -35.98
CA ALA A 18 32.41 -20.65 -36.17
C ALA A 18 31.75 -20.24 -34.84
N ALA A 19 31.39 -18.96 -34.72
CA ALA A 19 30.59 -18.47 -33.62
C ALA A 19 29.18 -19.07 -33.75
N ILE A 20 28.90 -20.10 -32.94
CA ILE A 20 27.55 -20.59 -32.72
C ILE A 20 26.84 -19.50 -31.91
N SER A 21 26.09 -18.63 -32.59
CA SER A 21 25.18 -17.69 -31.92
C SER A 21 24.15 -18.52 -31.13
N PRO A 22 24.02 -18.35 -29.80
CA PRO A 22 22.86 -18.89 -29.12
C PRO A 22 21.64 -18.18 -29.70
N ALA A 23 20.72 -18.95 -30.27
CA ALA A 23 19.43 -18.45 -30.72
C ALA A 23 18.78 -17.73 -29.51
N ALA A 24 18.57 -16.43 -29.65
CA ALA A 24 17.75 -15.68 -28.71
C ALA A 24 16.32 -16.22 -28.84
N TYR A 25 15.93 -17.14 -27.96
CA TYR A 25 14.54 -17.52 -27.81
C TYR A 25 13.76 -16.25 -27.47
N PRO A 26 12.68 -15.91 -28.20
CA PRO A 26 11.82 -14.81 -27.79
C PRO A 26 11.28 -15.17 -26.41
N ALA A 27 11.57 -14.34 -25.41
CA ALA A 27 10.91 -14.42 -24.12
C ALA A 27 9.41 -14.24 -24.39
N VAL A 28 8.63 -15.30 -24.20
CA VAL A 28 7.16 -15.20 -24.23
C VAL A 28 6.80 -14.25 -23.09
N ALA A 29 6.28 -13.07 -23.43
CA ALA A 29 5.71 -12.18 -22.44
C ALA A 29 4.56 -12.95 -21.78
N ASP A 30 4.71 -13.26 -20.49
CA ASP A 30 3.70 -14.02 -19.76
C ASP A 30 2.44 -13.15 -19.72
N THR A 31 1.37 -13.58 -20.39
CA THR A 31 0.15 -12.77 -20.52
C THR A 31 -0.50 -12.69 -19.14
N ALA A 32 -0.78 -11.48 -18.66
CA ALA A 32 -1.40 -11.29 -17.35
C ALA A 32 -2.78 -11.97 -17.33
N THR A 33 -2.97 -12.94 -16.44
CA THR A 33 -4.25 -13.65 -16.26
C THR A 33 -4.91 -13.25 -14.94
N PRO A 34 -6.24 -13.18 -14.88
CA PRO A 34 -6.96 -13.02 -13.62
C PRO A 34 -6.61 -14.07 -12.58
N LEU A 35 -6.29 -13.63 -11.36
CA LEU A 35 -6.12 -14.49 -10.19
C LEU A 35 -7.27 -14.21 -9.21
N ASN A 36 -8.42 -14.82 -9.46
CA ASN A 36 -9.64 -14.61 -8.67
C ASN A 36 -9.64 -15.42 -7.38
N GLY A 37 -10.43 -14.96 -6.40
CA GLY A 37 -10.62 -15.64 -5.12
C GLY A 37 -10.08 -14.84 -3.93
N LEU A 38 -9.97 -15.51 -2.78
CA LEU A 38 -9.54 -14.91 -1.52
C LEU A 38 -8.01 -14.83 -1.45
N PHE A 39 -7.50 -13.62 -1.25
CA PHE A 39 -6.15 -13.30 -0.81
C PHE A 39 -6.18 -13.18 0.72
N ALA A 40 -6.08 -14.34 1.39
CA ALA A 40 -6.16 -14.42 2.84
C ALA A 40 -4.94 -13.74 3.47
N LEU A 41 -5.18 -12.77 4.35
CA LEU A 41 -4.11 -11.94 4.91
C LEU A 41 -3.35 -12.68 6.02
N THR A 42 -2.05 -12.48 6.07
CA THR A 42 -1.22 -12.79 7.22
C THR A 42 -1.26 -11.57 8.16
N PRO A 43 -1.66 -11.75 9.43
CA PRO A 43 -1.65 -10.67 10.41
C PRO A 43 -0.28 -10.00 10.50
N GLY A 44 -0.30 -8.68 10.61
CA GLY A 44 0.88 -7.88 10.88
C GLY A 44 1.44 -8.19 12.27
N SER A 45 2.75 -8.22 12.39
CA SER A 45 3.44 -8.26 13.68
C SER A 45 4.72 -7.43 13.63
N CYS A 46 5.16 -6.96 14.80
CA CYS A 46 6.46 -6.31 14.96
C CYS A 46 7.32 -7.16 15.88
N ALA A 47 8.40 -7.71 15.33
CA ALA A 47 9.41 -8.46 16.06
C ALA A 47 10.78 -7.86 15.73
N GLU A 48 11.65 -7.73 16.74
CA GLU A 48 13.03 -7.27 16.55
C GLU A 48 13.15 -5.91 15.81
N GLY A 49 12.18 -5.01 16.02
CA GLY A 49 12.14 -3.70 15.39
C GLY A 49 11.75 -3.70 13.91
N ARG A 50 11.22 -4.81 13.37
CA ARG A 50 10.76 -4.93 12.00
C ARG A 50 9.29 -5.34 11.93
N ALA A 51 8.52 -4.62 11.12
CA ALA A 51 7.18 -5.03 10.74
C ALA A 51 7.23 -6.20 9.75
N THR A 52 6.41 -7.22 10.00
CA THR A 52 6.21 -8.38 9.13
C THR A 52 4.71 -8.63 8.97
N GLY A 53 4.30 -9.40 7.95
CA GLY A 53 2.89 -9.59 7.64
C GLY A 53 2.26 -8.33 7.04
N SER A 54 0.95 -8.17 7.17
CA SER A 54 0.23 -7.05 6.55
C SER A 54 0.28 -5.78 7.40
N TYR A 55 0.57 -4.64 6.78
CA TYR A 55 0.59 -3.35 7.47
C TYR A 55 0.26 -2.18 6.54
N PHE A 56 0.00 -1.04 7.17
CA PHE A 56 -0.26 0.24 6.55
C PHE A 56 0.69 1.30 7.11
N ARG A 57 1.09 2.26 6.27
CA ARG A 57 1.73 3.52 6.71
C ARG A 57 1.07 4.68 6.00
N MET A 58 0.94 5.81 6.70
CA MET A 58 0.43 7.04 6.10
C MET A 58 1.60 7.95 5.72
N ILE A 59 1.84 8.17 4.44
CA ILE A 59 2.84 9.10 3.93
C ILE A 59 2.31 10.54 4.07
N LEU A 60 3.12 11.44 4.61
CA LEU A 60 2.79 12.86 4.72
C LEU A 60 2.76 13.54 3.33
N PRO A 61 2.03 14.66 3.16
CA PRO A 61 2.00 15.40 1.90
C PRO A 61 3.38 15.78 1.32
N ALA A 62 4.40 15.94 2.16
CA ALA A 62 5.77 16.24 1.74
C ALA A 62 6.64 15.00 1.45
N GLY A 63 6.18 13.78 1.75
CA GLY A 63 6.99 12.56 1.66
C GLY A 63 6.78 11.73 0.41
N ASP A 64 7.43 10.57 0.35
CA ASP A 64 7.27 9.56 -0.69
C ASP A 64 7.20 8.15 -0.09
N ALA A 65 7.39 7.10 -0.91
CA ALA A 65 7.37 5.72 -0.45
C ALA A 65 8.39 5.42 0.66
N SER A 66 9.40 6.28 0.85
CA SER A 66 10.43 6.23 1.91
C SER A 66 10.12 7.15 3.10
N GLY A 67 9.02 7.91 3.06
CA GLY A 67 8.58 8.84 4.09
C GLY A 67 8.86 10.32 3.77
N PRO A 68 8.71 11.23 4.75
CA PRO A 68 8.29 10.96 6.12
C PRO A 68 6.85 10.45 6.21
N TYR A 69 6.61 9.61 7.22
CA TYR A 69 5.30 9.05 7.51
C TYR A 69 4.70 9.71 8.75
N LEU A 70 3.37 9.78 8.78
CA LEU A 70 2.61 10.17 9.96
C LEU A 70 2.75 9.06 11.01
N ALA A 71 3.18 9.41 12.21
CA ALA A 71 3.22 8.48 13.34
C ALA A 71 1.79 8.10 13.75
N ASN A 72 1.52 6.83 14.04
CA ASN A 72 0.30 6.35 14.66
C ASN A 72 0.56 6.12 16.15
N GLY A 73 -0.02 6.97 17.01
CA GLY A 73 0.13 6.84 18.47
C GLY A 73 -0.46 5.54 19.06
N ASP A 74 -1.35 4.87 18.33
CA ASP A 74 -1.94 3.59 18.74
C ASP A 74 -1.12 2.37 18.26
N SER A 75 -0.02 2.59 17.54
CA SER A 75 0.83 1.50 17.09
C SER A 75 1.48 0.77 18.26
N THR A 76 1.52 -0.56 18.17
CA THR A 76 2.25 -1.42 19.12
C THR A 76 3.69 -1.70 18.70
N CYS A 77 4.09 -1.23 17.52
CA CYS A 77 5.44 -1.35 17.00
C CYS A 77 6.36 -0.30 17.62
N SER A 78 7.67 -0.56 17.65
CA SER A 78 8.66 0.47 18.03
C SER A 78 8.79 1.57 16.98
N ASP A 79 8.59 1.24 15.69
CA ASP A 79 8.31 2.23 14.65
C ASP A 79 6.83 2.58 14.68
N ASN A 80 6.48 3.65 15.38
CA ASN A 80 5.09 4.07 15.55
C ASN A 80 4.42 4.49 14.25
N THR A 81 5.13 4.62 13.13
CA THR A 81 4.51 4.95 11.83
C THR A 81 3.87 3.73 11.15
N VAL A 82 4.08 2.53 11.70
CA VAL A 82 3.49 1.28 11.20
C VAL A 82 2.15 1.03 11.89
N THR A 83 1.11 0.80 11.11
CA THR A 83 -0.17 0.28 11.61
C THR A 83 -0.32 -1.17 11.15
N LEU A 84 -0.26 -2.11 12.09
CA LEU A 84 -0.42 -3.54 11.80
C LEU A 84 -1.86 -3.85 11.39
N LEU A 85 -2.02 -4.66 10.35
CA LEU A 85 -3.34 -5.07 9.84
C LEU A 85 -3.57 -6.55 10.12
N ALA A 86 -4.80 -6.91 10.48
CA ALA A 86 -5.22 -8.29 10.64
C ALA A 86 -6.38 -8.62 9.67
N PRO A 87 -6.57 -9.90 9.30
CA PRO A 87 -7.69 -10.35 8.46
C PRO A 87 -9.04 -9.86 8.97
N GLY A 88 -9.85 -9.27 8.08
CA GLY A 88 -11.23 -8.87 8.36
C GLY A 88 -12.18 -10.05 8.49
N THR A 89 -13.49 -9.75 8.49
CA THR A 89 -14.54 -10.79 8.61
C THR A 89 -14.52 -11.79 7.45
N ASP A 90 -14.03 -11.40 6.27
CA ASP A 90 -13.94 -12.27 5.10
C ASP A 90 -12.57 -12.94 4.99
N GLY A 91 -11.68 -12.74 5.96
CA GLY A 91 -10.34 -13.32 5.97
C GLY A 91 -9.30 -12.60 5.11
N GLY A 92 -9.69 -11.58 4.34
CA GLY A 92 -8.77 -10.81 3.50
C GLY A 92 -9.42 -10.15 2.29
N LEU A 93 -8.59 -9.85 1.28
CA LEU A 93 -9.00 -9.20 0.04
C LEU A 93 -9.54 -10.25 -0.96
N LYS A 94 -10.67 -10.00 -1.59
CA LYS A 94 -11.20 -10.85 -2.66
C LYS A 94 -10.93 -10.20 -4.02
N SER A 95 -10.36 -10.97 -4.93
CA SER A 95 -10.29 -10.64 -6.36
C SER A 95 -11.48 -11.23 -7.10
N GLY A 96 -12.11 -10.42 -7.94
CA GLY A 96 -13.30 -10.76 -8.71
C GLY A 96 -14.63 -10.46 -8.00
N GLU A 97 -14.62 -9.95 -6.77
CA GLU A 97 -15.83 -9.67 -5.98
C GLU A 97 -15.68 -8.38 -5.15
N TYR A 98 -16.79 -7.66 -4.95
CA TYR A 98 -16.86 -6.57 -3.99
C TYR A 98 -17.03 -7.08 -2.56
N GLN A 99 -16.52 -6.33 -1.60
CA GLN A 99 -16.61 -6.56 -0.17
C GLN A 99 -17.07 -5.27 0.50
N PRO A 100 -18.32 -4.84 0.29
CA PRO A 100 -18.78 -3.53 0.70
C PRO A 100 -18.76 -3.37 2.22
N GLN A 101 -18.56 -2.13 2.67
CA GLN A 101 -18.77 -1.78 4.07
C GLN A 101 -20.22 -2.05 4.49
N PRO A 102 -20.50 -2.36 5.76
CA PRO A 102 -21.88 -2.53 6.23
C PRO A 102 -22.66 -1.23 6.08
N ALA A 103 -23.99 -1.33 5.97
CA ALA A 103 -24.88 -0.16 5.83
C ALA A 103 -24.69 0.87 6.95
N SER A 104 -24.48 0.39 8.18
CA SER A 104 -24.03 1.21 9.31
C SER A 104 -22.53 1.05 9.48
N ALA A 105 -21.74 1.84 8.75
CA ALA A 105 -20.28 1.72 8.76
C ALA A 105 -19.62 2.26 10.04
N PHE A 106 -20.30 3.13 10.79
CA PHE A 106 -19.74 3.85 11.94
C PHE A 106 -20.55 3.62 13.22
N ASP A 107 -19.85 3.61 14.35
CA ASP A 107 -20.47 3.81 15.66
C ASP A 107 -20.69 5.31 15.94
N GLY A 108 -21.31 5.63 17.08
CA GLY A 108 -21.56 7.03 17.48
C GLY A 108 -20.31 7.88 17.73
N ASN A 109 -19.12 7.26 17.77
CA ASN A 109 -17.83 7.91 17.98
C ASN A 109 -16.99 7.97 16.69
N GLY A 110 -17.55 7.54 15.55
CA GLY A 110 -16.85 7.54 14.25
C GLY A 110 -15.88 6.39 14.04
N ASN A 111 -15.88 5.36 14.91
CA ASN A 111 -15.11 4.14 14.65
C ASN A 111 -15.79 3.32 13.57
N ALA A 112 -15.00 2.73 12.68
CA ALA A 112 -15.49 1.68 11.80
C ALA A 112 -15.96 0.48 12.64
N VAL A 113 -17.20 0.03 12.43
CA VAL A 113 -17.80 -1.06 13.22
C VAL A 113 -17.42 -2.45 12.71
N SER A 114 -17.00 -2.55 11.45
CA SER A 114 -16.55 -3.78 10.81
C SER A 114 -15.65 -3.45 9.62
N GLY A 115 -14.77 -4.39 9.31
CA GLY A 115 -13.99 -4.39 8.08
C GLY A 115 -13.99 -5.77 7.45
N SER A 116 -14.46 -5.82 6.21
CA SER A 116 -14.54 -7.06 5.44
C SER A 116 -13.14 -7.55 5.05
N ILE A 117 -12.25 -6.63 4.65
CA ILE A 117 -10.90 -6.96 4.19
C ILE A 117 -9.91 -7.04 5.36
N THR A 118 -9.84 -6.01 6.20
CA THR A 118 -9.04 -5.99 7.44
C THR A 118 -9.92 -5.71 8.66
N GLN A 119 -9.57 -6.26 9.81
CA GLN A 119 -10.21 -5.88 11.08
C GLN A 119 -10.07 -4.37 11.34
N PRO A 120 -11.04 -3.75 12.03
CA PRO A 120 -10.89 -2.40 12.53
C PRO A 120 -9.64 -2.27 13.41
N VAL A 121 -8.77 -1.31 13.10
CA VAL A 121 -7.56 -1.02 13.87
C VAL A 121 -7.51 0.47 14.21
N LYS A 122 -6.97 0.79 15.39
CA LYS A 122 -6.90 2.17 15.86
C LYS A 122 -5.86 2.97 15.10
N PHE A 123 -6.27 4.17 14.69
CA PHE A 123 -5.44 5.19 14.08
C PHE A 123 -5.89 6.54 14.63
N TYR A 124 -5.08 7.12 15.50
CA TYR A 124 -5.41 8.32 16.27
C TYR A 124 -6.68 8.17 17.13
N GLY A 125 -6.79 7.06 17.86
CA GLY A 125 -7.89 6.74 18.77
C GLY A 125 -9.18 6.29 18.07
N VAL A 126 -9.27 6.44 16.75
CA VAL A 126 -10.44 6.06 15.94
C VAL A 126 -10.14 4.79 15.15
N GLY A 127 -11.06 3.84 15.18
CA GLY A 127 -10.94 2.60 14.41
C GLY A 127 -11.14 2.89 12.92
N PHE A 128 -10.15 2.53 12.09
CA PHE A 128 -10.36 2.44 10.65
C PHE A 128 -10.49 1.00 10.19
N ALA A 129 -11.28 0.78 9.15
CA ALA A 129 -11.47 -0.51 8.53
C ALA A 129 -11.37 -0.40 7.01
N THR A 130 -11.10 -1.52 6.34
CA THR A 130 -10.98 -1.59 4.88
C THR A 130 -12.10 -2.41 4.26
N ALA A 131 -12.55 -1.97 3.09
CA ALA A 131 -13.64 -2.56 2.31
C ALA A 131 -13.43 -2.27 0.81
N SER A 132 -14.21 -2.91 -0.07
CA SER A 132 -14.28 -2.55 -1.49
C SER A 132 -15.70 -2.19 -1.90
N ASN A 133 -15.88 -0.96 -2.41
CA ASN A 133 -17.20 -0.38 -2.68
C ASN A 133 -17.37 -0.10 -4.18
N GLN A 134 -18.57 -0.34 -4.70
CA GLN A 134 -18.92 -0.14 -6.13
C GLN A 134 -18.88 1.32 -6.59
N THR A 135 -19.07 2.23 -5.66
CA THR A 135 -19.04 3.68 -5.91
C THR A 135 -18.00 4.27 -4.97
N ASP A 136 -17.10 5.08 -5.53
CA ASP A 136 -16.19 5.89 -4.73
C ASP A 136 -16.99 6.99 -4.01
N PRO A 137 -17.09 6.92 -2.68
CA PRO A 137 -17.90 7.89 -1.93
C PRO A 137 -17.30 9.31 -1.95
N GLN A 138 -16.03 9.48 -2.31
CA GLN A 138 -15.43 10.82 -2.40
C GLN A 138 -15.79 11.52 -3.71
N THR A 139 -15.88 10.79 -4.82
CA THR A 139 -16.08 11.36 -6.17
C THR A 139 -17.46 11.06 -6.76
N GLY A 140 -18.20 10.12 -6.19
CA GLY A 140 -19.46 9.59 -6.74
C GLY A 140 -19.30 8.72 -7.98
N GLN A 141 -18.07 8.47 -8.43
CA GLN A 141 -17.78 7.67 -9.63
C GLN A 141 -17.91 6.17 -9.34
N GLY A 142 -18.31 5.41 -10.36
CA GLY A 142 -18.27 3.95 -10.31
C GLY A 142 -16.84 3.43 -10.31
N THR A 143 -16.56 2.40 -9.52
CA THR A 143 -15.27 1.71 -9.48
C THR A 143 -15.30 0.44 -10.32
N SER A 144 -14.13 -0.13 -10.59
CA SER A 144 -14.03 -1.49 -11.14
C SER A 144 -14.15 -2.51 -9.99
N THR A 145 -14.67 -3.70 -10.28
CA THR A 145 -14.59 -4.82 -9.34
C THR A 145 -13.12 -5.10 -9.01
N PRO A 146 -12.72 -5.27 -7.73
CA PRO A 146 -11.35 -5.59 -7.37
C PRO A 146 -10.82 -6.74 -8.21
N GLN A 147 -9.65 -6.59 -8.82
CA GLN A 147 -9.10 -7.60 -9.70
C GLN A 147 -7.58 -7.64 -9.59
N ILE A 148 -7.05 -8.78 -9.17
CA ILE A 148 -5.63 -9.08 -9.18
C ILE A 148 -5.32 -9.95 -10.40
N THR A 149 -4.21 -9.65 -11.07
CA THR A 149 -3.70 -10.41 -12.20
C THR A 149 -2.32 -10.95 -11.88
N VAL A 150 -1.96 -12.07 -12.52
CA VAL A 150 -0.66 -12.71 -12.40
C VAL A 150 -0.01 -12.84 -13.77
N SER A 151 1.26 -12.46 -13.87
CA SER A 151 2.14 -12.65 -15.02
C SER A 151 3.48 -13.13 -14.49
N GLY A 152 3.84 -14.38 -14.75
CA GLY A 152 4.97 -15.01 -14.08
C GLY A 152 4.77 -15.08 -12.57
N ASP A 153 5.80 -14.71 -11.83
CA ASP A 153 5.78 -14.57 -10.38
C ASP A 153 5.32 -13.16 -9.94
N LYS A 154 4.83 -12.32 -10.86
CA LYS A 154 4.45 -10.93 -10.58
C LYS A 154 2.95 -10.78 -10.49
N LEU A 155 2.51 -9.97 -9.53
CA LEU A 155 1.13 -9.54 -9.40
C LEU A 155 0.96 -8.10 -9.89
N GLY A 156 -0.22 -7.83 -10.44
CA GLY A 156 -0.75 -6.50 -10.69
C GLY A 156 -2.23 -6.46 -10.41
N GLY A 157 -2.91 -5.35 -10.68
CA GLY A 157 -4.36 -5.32 -10.52
C GLY A 157 -5.01 -3.94 -10.59
N ASP A 158 -6.34 -3.97 -10.51
CA ASP A 158 -7.21 -2.83 -10.28
C ASP A 158 -7.88 -3.01 -8.91
N LEU A 159 -7.52 -2.14 -7.98
CA LEU A 159 -8.12 -2.03 -6.65
C LEU A 159 -8.83 -0.68 -6.49
N SER A 160 -9.34 -0.08 -7.56
CA SER A 160 -10.03 1.23 -7.53
C SER A 160 -11.20 1.29 -6.56
N ALA A 161 -11.82 0.15 -6.24
CA ALA A 161 -12.88 0.01 -5.25
C ALA A 161 -12.40 0.05 -3.79
N PHE A 162 -11.10 -0.14 -3.53
CA PHE A 162 -10.56 -0.26 -2.18
C PHE A 162 -10.68 1.06 -1.42
N GLY A 163 -11.27 1.00 -0.24
CA GLY A 163 -11.55 2.17 0.58
C GLY A 163 -11.28 1.94 2.05
N VAL A 164 -11.12 3.04 2.77
CA VAL A 164 -10.93 3.10 4.22
C VAL A 164 -12.04 3.91 4.85
N THR A 165 -12.72 3.30 5.81
CA THR A 165 -13.73 3.91 6.67
C THR A 165 -13.03 4.43 7.92
N TRP A 166 -13.06 5.74 8.18
CA TRP A 166 -12.43 6.34 9.37
C TRP A 166 -13.08 7.69 9.73
N ASN A 167 -13.39 7.89 11.01
CA ASN A 167 -13.88 9.16 11.55
C ASN A 167 -15.10 9.74 10.81
N ASN A 168 -16.13 8.91 10.63
CA ASN A 168 -17.36 9.25 9.88
C ASN A 168 -17.14 9.61 8.40
N GLN A 169 -15.97 9.28 7.84
CA GLN A 169 -15.64 9.51 6.44
C GLN A 169 -15.13 8.23 5.78
N VAL A 170 -15.26 8.17 4.46
CA VAL A 170 -14.73 7.07 3.67
C VAL A 170 -13.78 7.66 2.63
N PHE A 171 -12.56 7.13 2.60
CA PHE A 171 -11.50 7.56 1.71
C PHE A 171 -11.21 6.45 0.71
N ASN A 172 -11.20 6.78 -0.58
CA ASN A 172 -10.70 5.88 -1.59
C ASN A 172 -9.20 5.70 -1.40
N GLN A 173 -8.79 4.46 -1.18
CA GLN A 173 -7.40 4.05 -1.01
C GLN A 173 -6.97 3.06 -2.09
N GLY A 174 -7.74 2.99 -3.18
CA GLY A 174 -7.52 2.13 -4.32
C GLY A 174 -6.47 2.64 -5.28
N ALA A 175 -5.99 1.72 -6.12
CA ALA A 175 -5.11 2.01 -7.24
C ALA A 175 -5.49 1.11 -8.44
N PRO A 176 -5.66 1.68 -9.65
CA PRO A 176 -5.77 3.12 -9.91
C PRO A 176 -6.97 3.75 -9.20
N LYS A 177 -7.12 5.08 -9.27
CA LYS A 177 -8.39 5.74 -8.91
C LYS A 177 -9.48 5.37 -9.92
N PRO A 178 -10.77 5.55 -9.57
CA PRO A 178 -11.86 5.37 -10.53
C PRO A 178 -11.58 6.11 -11.84
N GLY A 179 -11.80 5.44 -12.98
CA GLY A 179 -11.42 5.94 -14.30
C GLY A 179 -9.96 5.66 -14.72
N GLY A 180 -9.19 4.95 -13.92
CA GLY A 180 -7.86 4.43 -14.29
C GLY A 180 -6.69 5.38 -14.03
N ALA A 181 -6.93 6.56 -13.46
CA ALA A 181 -5.89 7.55 -13.18
C ALA A 181 -5.02 7.18 -11.97
N LEU A 182 -3.77 7.66 -11.98
CA LEU A 182 -2.82 7.53 -10.88
C LEU A 182 -2.39 8.92 -10.39
N PRO A 183 -3.30 9.68 -9.76
CA PRO A 183 -3.01 11.05 -9.35
C PRO A 183 -1.97 11.11 -8.23
N GLY A 184 -1.14 12.15 -8.29
CA GLY A 184 -0.13 12.44 -7.28
C GLY A 184 0.83 11.27 -7.06
N LYS A 185 0.85 10.75 -5.84
CA LYS A 185 1.71 9.64 -5.40
C LYS A 185 0.98 8.30 -5.42
N THR A 186 -0.09 8.17 -6.19
CA THR A 186 -0.75 6.86 -6.39
C THR A 186 0.11 6.00 -7.32
N THR A 187 0.47 4.79 -6.91
CA THR A 187 1.20 3.83 -7.76
C THR A 187 0.29 2.68 -8.18
N PRO A 188 0.57 2.02 -9.31
CA PRO A 188 -0.10 0.76 -9.64
C PRO A 188 0.03 -0.27 -8.52
N VAL A 189 -0.92 -1.20 -8.45
CA VAL A 189 -0.79 -2.41 -7.65
C VAL A 189 0.29 -3.28 -8.23
N THR A 190 1.25 -3.68 -7.40
CA THR A 190 2.36 -4.57 -7.78
C THR A 190 2.57 -5.62 -6.71
N GLY A 191 3.26 -6.71 -7.03
CA GLY A 191 3.52 -7.74 -6.04
C GLY A 191 4.25 -8.95 -6.56
N THR A 192 4.41 -9.94 -5.69
CA THR A 192 4.99 -11.24 -6.00
C THR A 192 4.03 -12.37 -5.64
N TYR A 193 4.08 -13.46 -6.39
CA TYR A 193 3.28 -14.66 -6.17
C TYR A 193 4.10 -15.94 -6.36
N ASP A 194 4.14 -16.76 -5.32
CA ASP A 194 4.65 -18.12 -5.41
C ASP A 194 3.50 -19.08 -5.73
N ARG A 195 3.51 -19.60 -6.96
CA ARG A 195 2.48 -20.52 -7.46
C ARG A 195 2.43 -21.86 -6.71
N ASN A 196 3.53 -22.27 -6.06
CA ASN A 196 3.59 -23.55 -5.35
C ASN A 196 2.95 -23.45 -3.96
N SER A 197 3.28 -22.39 -3.23
CA SER A 197 2.79 -22.19 -1.86
C SER A 197 1.52 -21.33 -1.77
N GLY A 198 1.16 -20.66 -2.87
CA GLY A 198 0.10 -19.65 -2.92
C GLY A 198 0.47 -18.34 -2.21
N ALA A 199 1.71 -18.19 -1.72
CA ALA A 199 2.13 -17.01 -0.98
C ALA A 199 2.18 -15.78 -1.87
N PHE A 200 1.72 -14.64 -1.36
CA PHE A 200 1.76 -13.38 -2.06
C PHE A 200 2.25 -12.22 -1.20
N ILE A 201 2.77 -11.20 -1.90
CA ILE A 201 2.95 -9.85 -1.39
C ILE A 201 2.28 -8.91 -2.40
N LEU A 202 1.47 -7.98 -1.94
CA LEU A 202 0.85 -6.92 -2.73
C LEU A 202 1.19 -5.56 -2.11
N GLU A 203 1.65 -4.64 -2.95
CA GLU A 203 2.05 -3.29 -2.56
C GLU A 203 1.54 -2.25 -3.53
N TRP A 204 1.06 -1.14 -2.96
CA TRP A 204 0.73 0.07 -3.69
C TRP A 204 0.70 1.27 -2.76
N THR A 205 0.69 2.44 -3.37
CA THR A 205 0.40 3.71 -2.70
C THR A 205 -0.87 4.32 -3.31
N SER A 206 -1.68 4.97 -2.50
CA SER A 206 -2.89 5.63 -2.96
C SER A 206 -3.09 6.95 -2.25
N GLN A 207 -3.03 8.03 -3.04
CA GLN A 207 -3.19 9.39 -2.55
C GLN A 207 -4.67 9.72 -2.40
N ILE A 208 -5.03 10.33 -1.27
CA ILE A 208 -6.36 10.89 -1.05
C ILE A 208 -6.50 12.13 -1.93
N VAL A 209 -7.56 12.18 -2.73
CA VAL A 209 -7.89 13.30 -3.61
C VAL A 209 -9.11 14.02 -3.07
N GLY A 210 -8.94 15.30 -2.75
CA GLY A 210 -9.96 16.16 -2.15
C GLY A 210 -10.15 15.95 -0.64
N GLY A 211 -10.99 16.81 -0.06
CA GLY A 211 -11.33 16.78 1.36
C GLY A 211 -10.19 17.24 2.30
N PRO A 212 -10.39 17.09 3.63
CA PRO A 212 -9.45 17.58 4.64
C PRO A 212 -8.10 16.87 4.66
N PHE A 213 -8.04 15.65 4.11
CA PHE A 213 -6.85 14.80 4.07
C PHE A 213 -6.23 14.76 2.66
N ASN A 214 -6.49 15.76 1.83
CA ASN A 214 -5.90 15.85 0.50
C ASN A 214 -4.37 15.70 0.56
N ASP A 215 -3.79 14.99 -0.40
CA ASP A 215 -2.35 14.71 -0.56
C ASP A 215 -1.71 13.79 0.48
N PHE A 216 -2.44 13.38 1.52
CA PHE A 216 -2.03 12.23 2.32
C PHE A 216 -2.11 10.97 1.48
N THR A 217 -1.11 10.09 1.63
CA THR A 217 -0.99 8.91 0.77
C THR A 217 -0.84 7.66 1.63
N GLY A 218 -1.77 6.72 1.48
CA GLY A 218 -1.66 5.42 2.11
C GLY A 218 -0.66 4.54 1.38
N LEU A 219 0.32 4.00 2.10
CA LEU A 219 1.18 2.90 1.66
C LEU A 219 0.63 1.60 2.23
N TRP A 220 0.33 0.67 1.33
CA TRP A 220 -0.26 -0.62 1.67
C TRP A 220 0.74 -1.72 1.38
N HIS A 221 0.91 -2.61 2.35
CA HIS A 221 1.72 -3.82 2.23
C HIS A 221 0.87 -4.99 2.74
N LEU A 222 0.36 -5.81 1.83
CA LEU A 222 -0.47 -6.96 2.16
C LEU A 222 0.30 -8.24 1.86
N VAL A 223 0.41 -9.11 2.86
CA VAL A 223 1.10 -10.41 2.75
C VAL A 223 0.09 -11.50 3.06
N GLY A 224 0.17 -12.63 2.39
CA GLY A 224 -0.81 -13.68 2.61
C GLY A 224 -0.65 -14.91 1.75
N LYS A 225 -1.75 -15.68 1.66
CA LYS A 225 -1.88 -16.81 0.75
C LYS A 225 -3.20 -16.78 -0.02
N VAL A 226 -3.15 -17.11 -1.30
CA VAL A 226 -4.34 -17.27 -2.13
C VAL A 226 -5.07 -18.57 -1.74
N GLY A 227 -6.39 -18.49 -1.54
CA GLY A 227 -7.24 -19.62 -1.18
C GLY A 227 -7.05 -20.14 0.26
N GLY A 228 -6.26 -19.44 1.09
CA GLY A 228 -6.10 -19.79 2.49
C GLY A 228 -7.42 -19.69 3.27
N ALA A 229 -7.60 -20.52 4.30
CA ALA A 229 -8.72 -20.35 5.22
C ALA A 229 -8.66 -18.95 5.87
N PRO A 230 -9.80 -18.28 6.12
CA PRO A 230 -9.85 -17.04 6.90
C PRO A 230 -9.06 -17.22 8.20
N GLY A 231 -8.01 -16.41 8.38
CA GLY A 231 -6.92 -16.70 9.30
C GLY A 231 -7.37 -17.07 10.71
N GLY A 232 -7.08 -18.33 11.10
CA GLY A 232 -6.88 -18.66 12.51
C GLY A 232 -5.65 -17.92 13.01
N ALA A 233 -5.72 -17.37 14.22
CA ALA A 233 -4.58 -16.82 14.93
C ALA A 233 -3.38 -17.77 14.80
N ALA A 234 -2.19 -17.22 14.55
CA ALA A 234 -0.96 -18.00 14.54
C ALA A 234 -0.94 -18.91 15.77
N ALA A 235 -0.92 -20.23 15.55
CA ALA A 235 -0.71 -21.17 16.63
C ALA A 235 0.60 -20.77 17.31
N ALA A 236 0.53 -20.46 18.60
CA ALA A 236 1.72 -20.22 19.40
C ALA A 236 2.70 -21.38 19.15
N PRO A 237 4.02 -21.11 19.04
CA PRO A 237 4.99 -22.18 18.97
C PRO A 237 4.75 -23.13 20.15
N PRO A 238 4.82 -24.46 19.96
CA PRO A 238 4.64 -25.40 21.05
C PRO A 238 5.62 -25.02 22.17
N PRO A 239 5.18 -24.98 23.44
CA PRO A 239 6.06 -24.63 24.54
C PRO A 239 7.28 -25.55 24.49
N ALA A 240 8.47 -24.95 24.51
CA ALA A 240 9.71 -25.71 24.61
C ALA A 240 9.61 -26.66 25.81
N PRO A 241 9.99 -27.94 25.66
CA PRO A 241 9.91 -28.88 26.77
C PRO A 241 10.78 -28.37 27.93
N ALA A 242 10.14 -28.16 29.08
CA ALA A 242 10.84 -27.82 30.32
C ALA A 242 11.85 -28.94 30.64
N PRO A 243 13.14 -28.64 30.85
CA PRO A 243 14.09 -29.65 31.28
C PRO A 243 13.69 -30.18 32.67
N GLY A 244 13.32 -31.46 32.74
CA GLY A 244 13.28 -32.21 34.01
C GLY A 244 11.91 -32.65 34.56
N ALA A 245 10.82 -32.64 33.79
CA ALA A 245 9.56 -33.24 34.26
C ALA A 245 9.47 -34.75 33.88
N PRO A 246 9.31 -35.68 34.85
CA PRO A 246 9.06 -37.09 34.53
C PRO A 246 7.65 -37.28 33.91
N PRO A 247 7.47 -38.28 33.03
CA PRO A 247 6.21 -38.48 32.33
C PRO A 247 5.08 -38.88 33.31
N PRO A 248 3.84 -38.41 33.10
CA PRO A 248 2.70 -38.80 33.92
C PRO A 248 2.27 -40.25 33.62
N PRO A 249 1.69 -40.98 34.60
CA PRO A 249 1.18 -42.33 34.38
C PRO A 249 0.00 -42.31 33.40
N ALA A 250 -0.03 -43.30 32.50
CA ALA A 250 -1.20 -43.59 31.68
C ALA A 250 -2.35 -44.08 32.58
N ASP A 251 -3.56 -43.54 32.37
CA ASP A 251 -4.85 -43.92 32.97
C ASP A 251 -5.42 -42.97 34.05
N ALA A 252 -5.66 -41.70 33.70
CA ALA A 252 -6.59 -40.84 34.44
C ALA A 252 -7.74 -40.31 33.54
N PRO A 253 -9.02 -40.47 33.93
CA PRO A 253 -10.17 -39.95 33.18
C PRO A 253 -10.32 -38.42 33.31
N PRO A 254 -11.03 -37.75 32.36
CA PRO A 254 -11.03 -36.28 32.25
C PRO A 254 -11.76 -35.61 33.43
N ALA A 255 -11.06 -34.68 34.10
CA ALA A 255 -11.62 -33.86 35.15
C ALA A 255 -12.49 -32.73 34.58
N ALA A 256 -13.70 -32.60 35.13
CA ALA A 256 -14.66 -31.56 34.82
C ALA A 256 -14.18 -30.17 35.28
N ALA A 257 -14.54 -29.15 34.50
CA ALA A 257 -14.23 -27.75 34.75
C ALA A 257 -14.85 -27.24 36.07
N ALA A 258 -14.01 -26.70 36.95
CA ALA A 258 -14.42 -25.91 38.10
C ALA A 258 -14.33 -24.40 37.79
N PRO A 259 -15.21 -23.55 38.37
CA PRO A 259 -15.29 -22.14 38.05
C PRO A 259 -14.15 -21.33 38.70
N VAL A 260 -13.56 -20.40 37.95
CA VAL A 260 -12.51 -19.50 38.42
C VAL A 260 -13.14 -18.25 39.05
N ALA A 261 -12.84 -18.03 40.32
CA ALA A 261 -13.13 -16.81 41.09
C ALA A 261 -12.16 -15.66 40.72
N PRO A 262 -12.55 -14.38 40.87
CA PRO A 262 -11.73 -13.24 40.46
C PRO A 262 -10.62 -12.93 41.46
N ALA A 263 -9.42 -12.59 40.95
CA ALA A 263 -8.29 -12.13 41.75
C ALA A 263 -8.29 -10.58 41.89
N PRO A 264 -7.86 -10.03 43.05
CA PRO A 264 -7.91 -8.60 43.36
C PRO A 264 -6.64 -7.85 42.91
N GLY A 265 -6.80 -6.65 42.36
CA GLY A 265 -5.66 -5.80 41.99
C GLY A 265 -6.00 -4.69 41.00
N GLN A 266 -6.97 -3.82 41.34
CA GLN A 266 -7.24 -2.61 40.57
C GLN A 266 -6.10 -1.59 40.76
N VAL A 267 -5.40 -1.26 39.68
CA VAL A 267 -4.60 -0.03 39.61
C VAL A 267 -5.54 1.07 39.13
N VAL A 268 -5.82 2.01 40.04
CA VAL A 268 -6.54 3.26 39.77
C VAL A 268 -5.66 4.13 38.88
N VAL A 269 -6.06 4.39 37.64
CA VAL A 269 -5.49 5.47 36.83
C VAL A 269 -6.43 6.65 36.90
N GLN A 270 -5.95 7.70 37.55
CA GLN A 270 -6.64 8.95 37.83
C GLN A 270 -6.97 9.68 36.52
N ALA A 271 -8.25 9.97 36.32
CA ALA A 271 -8.74 10.80 35.23
C ALA A 271 -8.20 12.24 35.36
N GLY A 272 -7.64 12.79 34.28
CA GLY A 272 -7.36 14.22 34.19
C GLY A 272 -6.06 14.62 33.49
N GLN A 273 -5.95 14.33 32.18
CA GLN A 273 -5.17 15.17 31.25
C GLN A 273 -5.92 15.17 29.90
N GLN A 274 -6.88 16.07 29.76
CA GLN A 274 -7.49 16.43 28.48
C GLN A 274 -6.47 17.22 27.66
N PHE A 275 -5.95 16.63 26.59
CA PHE A 275 -5.39 17.40 25.49
C PHE A 275 -6.54 17.84 24.58
N ALA A 276 -6.64 19.14 24.33
CA ALA A 276 -7.77 19.75 23.65
C ALA A 276 -7.95 19.21 22.23
N SER A 277 -9.07 18.54 21.98
CA SER A 277 -9.59 18.30 20.63
C SER A 277 -9.98 19.63 19.97
N PRO A 278 -9.78 19.83 18.65
CA PRO A 278 -10.47 20.91 17.95
C PRO A 278 -11.99 20.72 18.06
N PRO A 279 -12.78 21.80 18.19
CA PRO A 279 -14.20 21.69 18.50
C PRO A 279 -14.97 20.99 17.37
N PRO A 280 -15.97 20.15 17.70
CA PRO A 280 -16.89 19.64 16.70
C PRO A 280 -17.70 20.81 16.10
N LEU A 281 -17.89 20.81 14.79
CA LEU A 281 -18.81 21.74 14.13
C LEU A 281 -20.21 21.53 14.73
N SER A 282 -20.76 22.56 15.37
CA SER A 282 -22.09 22.53 15.97
C SER A 282 -23.15 22.21 14.92
N ALA A 283 -24.03 21.27 15.25
CA ALA A 283 -25.27 21.02 14.54
C ALA A 283 -26.11 22.30 14.53
N GLY A 284 -26.16 23.00 13.39
CA GLY A 284 -26.90 24.26 13.28
C GLY A 284 -26.74 25.05 11.98
N GLN A 285 -25.67 24.87 11.20
CA GLN A 285 -25.60 25.47 9.86
C GLN A 285 -26.14 24.50 8.80
N GLN A 286 -27.43 24.61 8.50
CA GLN A 286 -27.94 24.22 7.20
C GLN A 286 -27.21 25.05 6.14
N LEU A 287 -26.42 24.39 5.30
CA LEU A 287 -25.90 25.02 4.09
C LEU A 287 -27.10 25.31 3.18
N ILE A 288 -27.51 26.58 3.15
CA ILE A 288 -28.32 27.12 2.08
C ILE A 288 -27.52 26.86 0.80
N ALA A 289 -28.02 25.97 -0.05
CA ALA A 289 -27.49 25.76 -1.38
C ALA A 289 -27.58 27.09 -2.13
N LEU A 290 -26.44 27.77 -2.29
CA LEU A 290 -26.33 28.83 -3.28
C LEU A 290 -26.35 28.15 -4.66
N PRO A 291 -27.17 28.62 -5.61
CA PRO A 291 -27.16 28.08 -6.95
C PRO A 291 -25.75 28.26 -7.54
N VAL A 292 -25.19 27.15 -8.04
CA VAL A 292 -23.97 27.18 -8.84
C VAL A 292 -24.34 27.81 -10.19
N ASP A 293 -23.81 29.00 -10.44
CA ASP A 293 -23.75 29.57 -11.78
C ASP A 293 -22.81 28.72 -12.65
N ASP A 294 -23.38 27.98 -13.59
CA ASP A 294 -22.64 27.32 -14.67
C ASP A 294 -22.11 28.38 -15.64
N ASN A 295 -20.85 28.82 -15.47
CA ASN A 295 -20.12 29.54 -16.51
C ASN A 295 -18.62 29.25 -16.45
N PRO A 296 -18.04 28.49 -17.41
CA PRO A 296 -16.61 28.26 -17.46
C PRO A 296 -15.95 29.46 -18.18
N ARG A 297 -15.51 30.45 -17.41
CA ARG A 297 -14.56 31.46 -17.90
C ARG A 297 -13.31 31.43 -17.03
N THR A 298 -12.33 30.67 -17.47
CA THR A 298 -10.94 30.73 -17.01
C THR A 298 -10.34 32.08 -17.38
N VAL A 299 -10.45 33.07 -16.50
CA VAL A 299 -9.69 34.32 -16.62
C VAL A 299 -8.35 34.09 -15.94
N THR A 300 -7.32 33.76 -16.74
CA THR A 300 -5.93 33.78 -16.27
C THR A 300 -5.58 35.23 -15.92
N PRO A 301 -5.12 35.54 -14.70
CA PRO A 301 -4.78 36.91 -14.34
C PRO A 301 -3.69 37.45 -15.27
N PRO A 302 -3.78 38.70 -15.78
CA PRO A 302 -2.84 39.24 -16.76
C PRO A 302 -1.37 39.28 -16.28
N TRP A 303 -1.15 39.28 -14.95
CA TRP A 303 0.19 39.16 -14.37
C TRP A 303 0.82 37.77 -14.57
N VAL A 304 0.03 36.70 -14.69
CA VAL A 304 0.50 35.33 -14.95
C VAL A 304 1.02 35.22 -16.38
N ILE A 305 0.35 35.86 -17.33
CA ILE A 305 0.80 35.92 -18.73
C ILE A 305 2.09 36.75 -18.82
N ALA A 306 2.15 37.89 -18.13
CA ALA A 306 3.36 38.71 -18.07
C ALA A 306 4.56 37.95 -17.46
N LEU A 307 4.33 37.18 -16.38
CA LEU A 307 5.37 36.37 -15.74
C LEU A 307 5.90 35.27 -16.67
N LEU A 308 5.02 34.57 -17.39
CA LEU A 308 5.40 33.51 -18.34
C LEU A 308 6.20 34.05 -19.54
N VAL A 309 5.83 35.23 -20.04
CA VAL A 309 6.58 35.90 -21.12
C VAL A 309 7.96 36.39 -20.64
N PHE A 310 8.07 36.92 -19.40
CA PHE A 310 9.35 37.32 -18.83
C PHE A 310 10.31 36.14 -18.59
N VAL A 311 9.78 34.99 -18.14
CA VAL A 311 10.59 33.77 -17.94
C VAL A 311 11.07 33.20 -19.27
N ALA A 312 10.23 33.21 -20.32
CA ALA A 312 10.61 32.74 -21.65
C ALA A 312 11.69 33.63 -22.31
N ILE A 313 11.57 34.96 -22.20
CA ILE A 313 12.55 35.91 -22.76
C ILE A 313 13.86 35.87 -21.95
N GLY A 314 13.80 35.75 -20.62
CA GLY A 314 14.97 35.63 -19.76
C GLY A 314 15.77 34.35 -20.00
N GLY A 315 15.09 33.22 -20.22
CA GLY A 315 15.71 31.94 -20.57
C GLY A 315 16.42 31.97 -21.93
N GLY A 316 15.81 32.64 -22.93
CA GLY A 316 16.42 32.79 -24.26
C GLY A 316 17.68 33.67 -24.27
N ILE A 317 17.73 34.73 -23.47
CA ILE A 317 18.89 35.64 -23.38
C ILE A 317 20.07 34.95 -22.67
N LEU A 318 19.81 34.15 -21.63
CA LEU A 318 20.85 33.39 -20.93
C LEU A 318 21.47 32.28 -21.81
N PHE A 319 20.67 31.67 -22.70
CA PHE A 319 21.17 30.65 -23.62
C PHE A 319 22.10 31.23 -24.71
N VAL A 320 21.74 32.39 -25.28
CA VAL A 320 22.55 33.06 -26.33
C VAL A 320 23.85 33.67 -25.77
N VAL A 321 23.83 34.19 -24.53
CA VAL A 321 25.05 34.69 -23.86
C VAL A 321 25.97 33.52 -23.46
N GLY A 322 25.40 32.38 -23.05
CA GLY A 322 26.15 31.16 -22.77
C GLY A 322 26.93 30.64 -23.98
N GLU A 323 26.30 30.53 -25.16
CA GLU A 323 26.99 30.08 -26.38
C GLU A 323 28.12 31.01 -26.83
N ARG A 324 27.97 32.33 -26.66
CA ARG A 324 29.01 33.30 -27.05
C ARG A 324 30.26 33.28 -26.19
N ILE A 325 30.13 32.88 -24.92
CA ILE A 325 31.27 32.80 -23.99
C ILE A 325 32.07 31.51 -24.22
N PHE A 326 31.41 30.39 -24.55
CA PHE A 326 32.09 29.12 -24.83
C PHE A 326 32.71 29.02 -26.23
N SER A 327 32.25 29.80 -27.21
CA SER A 327 32.82 29.83 -28.57
C SER A 327 34.13 30.63 -28.72
N ARG A 328 34.54 31.42 -27.71
CA ARG A 328 35.76 32.26 -27.77
C ARG A 328 36.96 31.70 -27.00
N GLY A 329 36.85 30.49 -26.46
CA GLY A 329 37.87 29.82 -25.65
C GLY A 329 38.57 28.63 -26.30
N ARG A 330 38.51 28.48 -27.64
CA ARG A 330 39.32 27.53 -28.42
C ARG A 330 40.08 28.25 -29.51
#